data_AF-A0A1V0ADJ5-F1
#
_entry.id   AF-A0A1V0ADJ5-F1
#
_cell.length_a   1.000
_cell.length_b   1.000
_cell.length_c   1.000
_cell.angle_alpha   90.00
_cell.angle_beta   90.00
_cell.angle_gamma   90.00
#
_symmetry.space_group_name_H-M   'P 1'
#
loop_
_entity.id
_entity.type
_entity.pdbx_description
1 polymer ?
#
loop_
_entity_poly.entity_id
_entity_poly.type
_entity_poly.pdbx_seq_one_letter_code
_entity_poly.pdbx_strand_id
1 'polypeptide(L)'
;MAVWTVEQPTEFLAFVRDDRLLALWWLIALRGLRRAEVAGLRWIHLDTDRRERAITCQLVHTDHGLFPCPPKSASSQRGIALDIDTLRLLYRYERVQRGGRGTAWLPSTPMFTRENGRQSIPTTSATASTNWS
;
A
#
# COMPACT_ATOMS: atom_id res chain seq x y z
N MET A 1 14.26 19.66 -6.97
CA MET A 1 13.97 18.21 -6.88
C MET A 1 14.79 17.65 -5.73
N ALA A 2 14.16 17.06 -4.72
CA ALA A 2 14.88 16.32 -3.68
C ALA A 2 15.04 14.88 -4.18
N VAL A 3 16.23 14.54 -4.65
CA VAL A 3 16.60 13.14 -4.91
C VAL A 3 16.93 12.54 -3.55
N TRP A 4 16.22 11.48 -3.19
CA TRP A 4 16.50 10.81 -1.93
C TRP A 4 17.89 10.17 -2.00
N THR A 5 18.75 10.38 -1.00
CA THR A 5 20.01 9.61 -0.90
C THR A 5 19.72 8.19 -0.42
N VAL A 6 20.63 7.25 -0.69
CA VAL A 6 20.42 5.81 -0.43
C VAL A 6 20.22 5.51 1.06
N GLU A 7 20.64 6.41 1.95
CA GLU A 7 20.55 6.28 3.41
C GLU A 7 19.18 6.70 3.96
N GLN A 8 18.46 7.57 3.24
CA GLN A 8 17.18 8.14 3.69
C GLN A 8 16.02 7.13 3.81
N PRO A 9 15.91 6.09 2.96
CA PRO A 9 14.94 5.02 3.15
C PRO A 9 15.12 4.28 4.48
N THR A 10 16.37 4.01 4.88
CA THR A 10 16.67 3.29 6.12
C THR A 10 16.30 4.12 7.34
N GLU A 11 16.65 5.40 7.34
CA GLU A 11 16.29 6.33 8.43
C GLU A 11 14.78 6.53 8.52
N PHE A 12 14.10 6.69 7.39
CA PHE A 12 12.65 6.80 7.36
C PHE A 12 11.97 5.52 7.85
N LEU A 13 12.43 4.33 7.42
CA LEU A 13 11.88 3.05 7.89
C LEU A 13 12.15 2.82 9.38
N ALA A 14 13.29 3.29 9.90
CA ALA A 14 13.56 3.29 11.33
C ALA A 14 12.62 4.24 12.09
N PHE A 15 12.32 5.41 11.54
CA PHE A 15 11.39 6.37 12.11
C PHE A 15 9.94 5.82 12.17
N VAL A 16 9.48 5.14 11.13
CA VAL A 16 8.12 4.55 11.08
C VAL A 16 8.05 3.11 11.61
N ARG A 17 9.07 2.63 12.33
CA ARG A 17 9.17 1.22 12.79
C ARG A 17 7.98 0.73 13.61
N ASP A 18 7.34 1.61 14.35
CA ASP A 18 6.19 1.32 15.20
C ASP A 18 4.86 1.81 14.58
N ASP A 19 4.91 2.40 13.39
CA ASP A 19 3.73 2.79 12.63
C ASP A 19 3.01 1.53 12.12
N ARG A 20 1.68 1.53 12.29
CA ARG A 20 0.78 0.53 11.72
C ARG A 20 0.99 0.33 10.21
N LEU A 21 1.39 1.37 9.49
CA LEU A 21 1.64 1.39 8.05
C LEU A 21 3.10 1.10 7.67
N LEU A 22 3.94 0.61 8.59
CA LEU A 22 5.32 0.20 8.26
C LEU A 22 5.39 -0.71 7.02
N ALA A 23 4.50 -1.70 6.92
CA ALA A 23 4.46 -2.62 5.78
C ALA A 23 4.14 -1.91 4.44
N LEU A 24 3.34 -0.83 4.47
CA LEU A 24 3.07 0.01 3.31
C LEU A 24 4.34 0.76 2.89
N TRP A 25 5.00 1.39 3.86
CA TRP A 25 6.22 2.16 3.62
C TRP A 25 7.36 1.29 3.10
N TRP A 26 7.49 0.08 3.65
CA TRP A 26 8.44 -0.93 3.22
C TRP A 26 8.26 -1.31 1.74
N LEU A 27 7.01 -1.56 1.32
CA LEU A 27 6.70 -1.88 -0.09
C LEU A 27 7.00 -0.70 -1.03
N ILE A 28 6.69 0.53 -0.63
CA ILE A 28 6.98 1.71 -1.45
C ILE A 28 8.50 1.90 -1.58
N ALA A 29 9.21 1.89 -0.46
CA ALA A 29 10.64 2.20 -0.40
C ALA A 29 11.51 1.12 -1.05
N LEU A 30 11.24 -0.16 -0.81
CA LEU A 30 12.12 -1.26 -1.22
C LEU A 30 11.64 -2.03 -2.44
N ARG A 31 10.33 -1.97 -2.76
CA ARG A 31 9.74 -2.66 -3.92
C ARG A 31 9.25 -1.70 -5.00
N GLY A 32 9.37 -0.39 -4.77
CA GLY A 32 9.06 0.65 -5.74
C GLY A 32 7.59 0.67 -6.17
N LEU A 33 6.67 0.23 -5.30
CA LEU A 33 5.25 0.32 -5.60
C LEU A 33 4.81 1.78 -5.58
N ARG A 34 4.03 2.16 -6.59
CA ARG A 34 3.36 3.45 -6.62
C ARG A 34 2.19 3.45 -5.65
N ARG A 35 1.86 4.62 -5.11
CA ARG A 35 0.76 4.80 -4.15
C ARG A 35 -0.57 4.19 -4.63
N ALA A 36 -0.89 4.34 -5.92
CA ALA A 36 -2.09 3.77 -6.53
C ALA A 36 -2.06 2.24 -6.58
N GLU A 37 -0.90 1.63 -6.79
CA GLU A 37 -0.71 0.17 -6.80
C GLU A 37 -0.88 -0.39 -5.39
N VAL A 38 -0.24 0.23 -4.39
CA VAL A 38 -0.37 -0.19 -2.98
C VAL A 38 -1.83 -0.14 -2.52
N ALA A 39 -2.56 0.91 -2.89
CA ALA A 39 -3.96 1.04 -2.54
C ALA A 39 -4.86 -0.01 -3.24
N GLY A 40 -4.43 -0.51 -4.40
CA GLY A 40 -5.07 -1.59 -5.14
C GLY A 40 -4.85 -2.99 -4.57
N LEU A 41 -3.90 -3.17 -3.64
CA LEU A 41 -3.57 -4.50 -3.11
C LEU A 41 -4.70 -5.12 -2.27
N ARG A 42 -4.95 -6.42 -2.46
CA ARG A 42 -5.95 -7.25 -1.74
C ARG A 42 -5.35 -8.56 -1.23
N TRP A 43 -5.67 -9.07 -0.05
CA TRP A 43 -5.02 -10.29 0.47
C TRP A 43 -5.06 -11.48 -0.50
N ILE A 44 -6.16 -11.69 -1.23
CA ILE A 44 -6.32 -12.75 -2.25
C ILE A 44 -5.21 -12.82 -3.32
N HIS A 45 -4.52 -11.73 -3.65
CA HIS A 45 -3.53 -11.73 -4.73
C HIS A 45 -2.12 -12.13 -4.26
N LEU A 46 -1.96 -12.61 -3.01
CA LEU A 46 -0.65 -12.86 -2.37
C LEU A 46 -0.38 -14.33 -2.60
N ASP A 47 0.62 -14.63 -3.42
CA ASP A 47 1.09 -15.99 -3.57
C ASP A 47 2.19 -16.23 -2.54
N THR A 48 1.78 -16.84 -1.43
CA THR A 48 2.68 -17.12 -0.31
C THR A 48 3.65 -18.24 -0.62
N ASP A 49 3.26 -19.17 -1.50
CA ASP A 49 4.06 -20.35 -1.86
C ASP A 49 5.19 -19.96 -2.81
N ARG A 50 4.87 -19.12 -3.80
CA ARG A 50 5.87 -18.55 -4.72
C ARG A 50 6.61 -17.35 -4.16
N ARG A 51 6.19 -16.84 -2.99
CA ARG A 51 6.69 -15.59 -2.39
C ARG A 51 6.60 -14.42 -3.37
N GLU A 52 5.54 -14.41 -4.14
CA GLU A 52 5.33 -13.44 -5.21
C GLU A 52 4.01 -12.73 -5.02
N ARG A 53 3.97 -11.51 -5.56
CA ARG A 53 2.79 -10.68 -5.52
C ARG A 53 2.56 -10.06 -6.88
N ALA A 54 1.48 -10.46 -7.52
CA ALA A 54 1.09 -9.86 -8.79
C ALA A 54 0.52 -8.45 -8.56
N ILE A 55 1.07 -7.44 -9.24
CA ILE A 55 0.43 -6.13 -9.37
C ILE A 55 -0.61 -6.25 -10.48
N THR A 56 -1.84 -6.61 -10.10
CA THR A 56 -2.94 -6.78 -11.06
C THR A 56 -3.86 -5.57 -11.15
N CYS A 57 -3.83 -4.68 -10.16
CA CYS A 57 -4.72 -3.53 -10.08
C CYS A 57 -4.06 -2.32 -9.42
N GLN A 58 -4.49 -1.14 -9.82
CA GLN A 58 -4.21 0.15 -9.17
C GLN A 58 -5.54 0.85 -8.88
N LEU A 59 -5.58 1.70 -7.85
CA LEU A 59 -6.72 2.60 -7.65
C LEU A 59 -6.49 3.93 -8.34
N VAL A 60 -7.47 4.33 -9.16
CA VAL A 60 -7.49 5.63 -9.84
C VAL A 60 -8.60 6.48 -9.23
N HIS A 61 -8.31 7.76 -8.99
CA HIS A 61 -9.31 8.73 -8.59
C HIS A 61 -9.98 9.29 -9.85
N THR A 62 -11.30 9.20 -9.92
CA THR A 62 -12.14 9.81 -10.95
C THR A 62 -13.13 10.77 -10.30
N ASP A 63 -13.88 11.52 -11.10
CA ASP A 63 -14.93 12.43 -10.60
C ASP A 63 -16.04 11.68 -9.83
N HIS A 64 -16.11 10.36 -9.97
CA HIS A 64 -17.08 9.50 -9.32
C HIS A 64 -16.50 8.71 -8.13
N GLY A 65 -15.23 8.95 -7.75
CA GLY A 65 -14.57 8.31 -6.61
C GLY A 65 -13.38 7.42 -6.97
N LEU A 66 -13.09 6.42 -6.12
CA LEU A 66 -11.94 5.52 -6.30
C LEU A 66 -12.35 4.26 -7.04
N PHE A 67 -11.75 4.04 -8.21
CA PHE A 67 -12.01 2.86 -9.03
C PHE A 67 -10.78 1.98 -9.15
N PRO A 68 -10.92 0.65 -8.96
CA PRO A 68 -9.87 -0.28 -9.33
C PRO A 68 -9.79 -0.35 -10.86
N CYS A 69 -8.60 -0.07 -11.39
CA CYS A 69 -8.29 -0.24 -12.80
C CYS A 69 -7.08 -1.15 -12.97
N PRO A 70 -6.97 -1.87 -14.11
CA PRO A 70 -5.71 -2.47 -14.50
C PRO A 70 -4.58 -1.43 -14.51
N PRO A 71 -3.32 -1.85 -14.33
CA PRO A 71 -2.18 -0.96 -14.48
C PRO A 71 -2.23 -0.25 -15.84
N LYS A 72 -1.83 1.02 -15.86
CA LYS A 72 -2.02 1.94 -17.00
C LYS A 72 -1.37 1.44 -18.29
N SER A 73 -0.43 0.51 -18.18
CA SER A 73 0.20 -0.20 -19.28
C SER A 73 0.37 -1.69 -18.94
N ALA A 74 0.38 -2.54 -19.96
CA ALA A 74 0.74 -3.95 -19.81
C ALA A 74 2.13 -4.13 -19.16
N SER A 75 3.06 -3.21 -19.40
CA SER A 75 4.38 -3.18 -18.75
C SER A 75 4.35 -2.86 -17.24
N SER A 76 3.24 -2.36 -16.72
CA SER A 76 3.03 -2.13 -15.29
C SER A 76 2.39 -3.34 -14.59
N GLN A 77 1.92 -4.34 -15.33
CA GLN A 77 1.52 -5.64 -14.79
C GLN A 77 2.79 -6.48 -14.58
N ARG A 78 3.23 -6.61 -13.33
CA ARG A 78 4.42 -7.39 -12.98
C ARG A 78 4.21 -8.15 -11.69
N GLY A 79 4.87 -9.31 -11.58
CA GLY A 79 5.12 -9.95 -10.29
C GLY A 79 6.18 -9.16 -9.52
N ILE A 80 5.94 -8.94 -8.23
CA ILE A 80 6.94 -8.47 -7.29
C ILE A 80 7.36 -9.65 -6.44
N ALA A 81 8.63 -10.01 -6.50
CA ALA A 81 9.23 -10.95 -5.56
C ALA A 81 9.25 -10.33 -4.16
N LEU A 82 8.73 -11.06 -3.19
CA LEU A 82 8.71 -10.70 -1.78
C LEU A 82 9.74 -11.55 -1.05
N ASP A 83 10.73 -10.89 -0.42
CA ASP A 83 11.63 -11.59 0.49
C ASP A 83 10.91 -11.99 1.78
N ILE A 84 11.59 -12.81 2.60
CA ILE A 84 11.05 -13.34 3.85
C ILE A 84 10.67 -12.24 4.84
N ASP A 85 11.45 -11.16 4.93
CA ASP A 85 11.19 -10.06 5.86
C ASP A 85 10.00 -9.22 5.42
N THR A 86 9.85 -8.99 4.11
CA THR A 86 8.64 -8.38 3.55
C THR A 86 7.40 -9.22 3.87
N LEU A 87 7.46 -10.55 3.69
CA LEU A 87 6.35 -11.45 4.04
C LEU A 87 6.03 -11.41 5.54
N ARG A 88 7.04 -11.44 6.41
CA ARG A 88 6.86 -11.32 7.87
C ARG A 88 6.14 -10.02 8.26
N LEU A 89 6.52 -8.90 7.66
CA LEU A 89 5.87 -7.61 7.88
C LEU A 89 4.40 -7.64 7.44
N LEU A 90 4.11 -8.22 6.26
CA LEU A 90 2.75 -8.38 5.76
C LEU A 90 1.90 -9.25 6.67
N TYR A 91 2.42 -10.39 7.14
CA TYR A 91 1.68 -11.26 8.07
C TYR A 91 1.42 -10.60 9.43
N ARG A 92 2.40 -9.88 9.98
CA ARG A 92 2.20 -9.11 11.22
C ARG A 92 1.07 -8.11 11.04
N TYR A 93 1.05 -7.41 9.90
CA TYR A 93 0.04 -6.44 9.58
C TYR A 93 -1.35 -7.07 9.36
N GLU A 94 -1.43 -8.19 8.65
CA GLU A 94 -2.66 -8.96 8.44
C GLU A 94 -3.29 -9.35 9.78
N ARG A 95 -2.49 -9.88 10.70
CA ARG A 95 -2.96 -10.32 12.02
C ARG A 95 -3.58 -9.17 12.81
N VAL A 96 -2.95 -8.00 12.81
CA VAL A 96 -3.47 -6.78 13.46
C VAL A 96 -4.76 -6.34 12.79
N GLN A 97 -4.81 -6.34 11.45
CA GLN A 97 -6.01 -5.95 10.71
C GLN A 97 -7.18 -6.91 10.94
N ARG A 98 -6.92 -8.23 10.96
CA ARG A 98 -7.91 -9.27 11.27
C ARG A 98 -8.48 -9.10 12.67
N GLY A 99 -7.60 -8.88 13.66
CA GLY A 99 -8.02 -8.60 15.04
C GLY A 99 -8.91 -7.36 15.15
N GLY A 100 -8.58 -6.29 14.42
CA GLY A 100 -9.37 -5.05 14.44
C GLY A 100 -10.69 -5.11 13.66
N ARG A 101 -10.81 -5.96 12.63
CA ARG A 101 -12.01 -6.07 11.78
C ARG A 101 -12.97 -7.21 12.18
N GLY A 102 -12.48 -8.22 12.90
CA GLY A 102 -13.28 -9.37 13.30
C GLY A 102 -13.95 -10.05 12.09
N THR A 103 -15.28 -10.23 12.16
CA THR A 103 -16.08 -10.90 11.13
C THR A 103 -16.19 -10.14 9.81
N ALA A 104 -15.88 -8.83 9.79
CA ALA A 104 -15.86 -8.03 8.57
C ALA A 104 -14.58 -8.22 7.73
N TRP A 105 -13.64 -9.06 8.19
CA TRP A 105 -12.44 -9.37 7.43
C TRP A 105 -12.73 -10.45 6.38
N LEU A 106 -12.43 -10.11 5.12
CA LEU A 106 -12.51 -11.03 3.98
C LEU A 106 -11.14 -11.08 3.26
N PRO A 107 -10.77 -12.18 2.58
CA PRO A 107 -9.57 -12.22 1.74
C PRO A 107 -9.55 -11.12 0.66
N SER A 108 -10.72 -10.68 0.18
CA SER A 108 -10.87 -9.59 -0.80
C SER A 108 -10.75 -8.19 -0.18
N THR A 109 -10.52 -8.09 1.13
CA THR A 109 -10.32 -6.81 1.83
C THR A 109 -9.06 -6.12 1.31
N PRO A 110 -9.09 -4.78 1.15
CA PRO A 110 -7.89 -4.00 0.90
C PRO A 110 -6.81 -4.31 1.93
N MET A 111 -5.59 -4.58 1.47
CA MET A 111 -4.45 -4.76 2.37
C MET A 111 -4.32 -3.51 3.24
N PHE A 112 -4.19 -2.34 2.64
CA PHE A 112 -4.01 -1.09 3.39
C PHE A 112 -5.29 -0.25 3.45
N THR A 113 -5.72 0.08 4.66
CA THR A 113 -6.86 0.98 4.92
C THR A 113 -6.49 2.10 5.89
N ARG A 114 -7.21 3.23 5.78
CA ARG A 114 -7.25 4.28 6.81
C ARG A 114 -7.83 3.72 8.10
N GLU A 115 -7.67 4.45 9.20
CA GLU A 115 -8.22 4.08 10.52
C GLU A 115 -9.73 3.89 10.50
N ASN A 116 -10.46 4.63 9.66
CA ASN A 116 -11.90 4.47 9.46
C ASN A 116 -12.29 3.29 8.55
N GLY A 117 -11.34 2.41 8.18
CA GLY A 117 -11.60 1.25 7.34
C GLY A 117 -11.78 1.54 5.84
N ARG A 118 -11.82 2.82 5.40
CA ARG A 118 -11.81 3.19 3.98
C ARG A 118 -10.42 2.97 3.37
N GLN A 119 -10.39 2.70 2.07
CA GLN A 119 -9.14 2.60 1.32
C GLN A 119 -8.34 3.90 1.45
N SER A 120 -7.08 3.77 1.87
CA SER A 120 -6.16 4.90 2.00
C SER A 120 -5.41 5.12 0.70
N ILE A 121 -5.69 6.23 0.03
CA ILE A 121 -4.69 6.91 -0.78
C ILE A 121 -4.11 8.02 0.11
N PRO A 122 -2.78 8.08 0.34
CA PRO A 122 -2.20 9.17 1.11
C PRO A 122 -2.12 10.40 0.21
N THR A 123 -3.14 11.23 0.12
CA THR A 123 -3.12 12.42 -0.75
C THR A 123 -1.98 13.35 -0.35
N THR A 124 -1.12 13.78 -1.29
CA THR A 124 -0.21 14.90 -1.06
C THR A 124 -1.04 16.16 -1.20
N SER A 125 -1.63 16.64 -0.10
CA SER A 125 -2.13 18.00 -0.05
C SER A 125 -0.99 18.89 0.44
N ALA A 126 -0.15 19.32 -0.49
CA ALA A 126 0.60 20.56 -0.35
C ALA A 126 -0.12 21.60 -1.22
N THR A 127 -0.96 22.40 -0.58
CA THR A 127 -1.03 23.87 -0.72
C THR A 127 -2.31 24.33 -0.05
N ALA A 128 -2.13 25.03 1.07
CA ALA A 128 -3.14 25.90 1.66
C ALA A 128 -3.52 26.99 0.66
N SER A 129 -4.81 27.29 0.55
CA SER A 129 -5.37 28.66 0.45
C SER A 129 -6.88 28.49 0.29
N THR A 130 -7.70 28.80 1.31
CA THR A 130 -8.22 30.13 1.64
C THR A 130 -9.61 30.33 1.03
N ASN A 131 -10.59 30.43 1.93
CA ASN A 131 -11.78 31.28 1.89
C ASN A 131 -13.06 30.91 1.11
N TRP A 132 -14.10 30.76 1.94
CA TRP A 132 -15.45 31.36 1.92
C TRP A 132 -16.49 30.97 0.86
N SER A 133 -17.68 30.75 1.43
CA SER A 133 -19.04 31.05 0.94
C SER A 133 -19.67 30.12 -0.10
#